data_AF-A0A150G2G0-F1
#
_entry.id   AF-A0A150G2G0-F1
#
_cell.length_a   1.000
_cell.length_b   1.000
_cell.length_c   1.000
_cell.angle_alpha   90.00
_cell.angle_beta   90.00
_cell.angle_gamma   90.00
#
_symmetry.space_group_name_H-M   'P 1'
#
loop_
_entity.id
_entity.type
_entity.pdbx_description
1 polymer ?
#
loop_
_entity_poly.entity_id
_entity_poly.type
_entity_poly.pdbx_seq_one_letter_code
_entity_poly.pdbx_strand_id
1 'polypeptide(L)'
;MDERQTHQDLLRSLVHAYLLPNGFPDSVAPQYGPYMAWRGVQYFFGGAISVFTTQSLLGALGVAGRYSGEAAAAINWVIKDGAGRLGRLLFARWGRELDCELKQFRLAGDLLMEAGAALELATIYAPPAFLPLACTANLSKNLAAVAASSTRAPIYRTFALQNNLADITAKASRTPHPTGESVANLADILGTVAGILLSRAALPRLPTFCTLSAGYLIASRREVDSVELPYMNRARLAYSCRRYLECGAVPGVAEANQREPLLPWGRYNQGRLVLGATVEAACSGPSELRSAAGLFREGSYRYMVTYRPDTKKAYVLLREGATAMDCLHASFFGHAAVACMYPDFVAQAERQGWKLQQTMLNPRESRVLRVTPLQA
;
A
#
# COMPACT_ATOMS: atom_id res chain seq x y z
N MET A 1 -14.52 -45.71 22.68
CA MET A 1 -13.53 -44.61 22.65
C MET A 1 -12.88 -44.47 21.26
N ASP A 2 -12.86 -45.51 20.43
CA ASP A 2 -12.24 -45.50 19.09
C ASP A 2 -12.90 -44.59 18.03
N GLU A 3 -14.22 -44.62 17.86
CA GLU A 3 -14.86 -43.90 16.73
C GLU A 3 -14.65 -42.37 16.76
N ARG A 4 -14.64 -41.75 17.95
CA ARG A 4 -14.35 -40.30 18.06
C ARG A 4 -12.92 -39.96 17.65
N GLN A 5 -11.99 -40.88 17.90
CA GLN A 5 -10.58 -40.70 17.57
C GLN A 5 -10.38 -40.86 16.05
N THR A 6 -11.05 -41.85 15.44
CA THR A 6 -11.06 -42.06 13.99
C THR A 6 -11.69 -40.90 13.23
N HIS A 7 -12.80 -40.34 13.71
CA HIS A 7 -13.43 -39.15 13.10
C HIS A 7 -12.57 -37.89 13.26
N GLN A 8 -11.89 -37.72 14.39
CA GLN A 8 -10.94 -36.62 14.58
C GLN A 8 -9.74 -36.75 13.65
N ASP A 9 -9.22 -37.95 13.43
CA ASP A 9 -8.09 -38.19 12.54
C ASP A 9 -8.48 -38.11 11.05
N LEU A 10 -9.73 -38.49 10.71
CA LEU A 10 -10.31 -38.27 9.38
C LEU A 10 -10.56 -36.78 9.10
N LEU A 11 -11.07 -36.03 10.09
CA LEU A 11 -11.22 -34.58 9.98
C LEU A 11 -9.86 -33.90 9.88
N ARG A 12 -8.86 -34.34 10.66
CA ARG A 12 -7.49 -33.84 10.57
C ARG A 12 -6.87 -34.13 9.21
N SER A 13 -7.08 -35.30 8.63
CA SER A 13 -6.54 -35.67 7.32
C SER A 13 -7.26 -34.94 6.18
N LEU A 14 -8.58 -34.75 6.25
CA LEU A 14 -9.35 -33.96 5.29
C LEU A 14 -8.98 -32.47 5.37
N VAL A 15 -8.81 -31.94 6.58
CA VAL A 15 -8.29 -30.58 6.81
C VAL A 15 -6.87 -30.47 6.26
N HIS A 16 -6.01 -31.46 6.48
CA HIS A 16 -4.64 -31.42 5.96
C HIS A 16 -4.58 -31.53 4.42
N ALA A 17 -5.49 -32.29 3.79
CA ALA A 17 -5.49 -32.50 2.34
C ALA A 17 -6.08 -31.31 1.56
N TYR A 18 -7.17 -30.72 2.08
CA TYR A 18 -7.92 -29.65 1.40
C TYR A 18 -7.62 -28.24 1.91
N LEU A 19 -7.18 -28.11 3.17
CA LEU A 19 -6.96 -26.82 3.82
C LEU A 19 -5.49 -26.53 4.06
N LEU A 20 -4.51 -27.26 3.49
CA LEU A 20 -3.08 -26.94 3.58
C LEU A 20 -2.35 -27.03 2.25
N PRO A 21 -1.48 -26.05 1.90
CA PRO A 21 -0.44 -26.26 0.94
C PRO A 21 0.34 -27.53 1.30
N ASN A 22 0.64 -28.31 0.28
CA ASN A 22 1.49 -29.47 0.40
C ASN A 22 2.84 -29.01 1.01
N GLY A 23 3.27 -29.67 2.09
CA GLY A 23 4.52 -29.35 2.77
C GLY A 23 4.47 -28.16 3.76
N PHE A 24 3.29 -27.67 4.14
CA PHE A 24 3.17 -26.66 5.20
C PHE A 24 3.72 -27.18 6.55
N PRO A 25 4.45 -26.39 7.35
CA PRO A 25 4.76 -24.96 7.19
C PRO A 25 5.96 -24.63 6.29
N ASP A 26 6.82 -25.61 5.98
CA ASP A 26 8.11 -25.36 5.31
C ASP A 26 7.97 -24.94 3.83
N SER A 27 6.80 -25.15 3.23
CA SER A 27 6.52 -24.77 1.84
C SER A 27 6.07 -23.32 1.65
N VAL A 28 5.81 -22.56 2.72
CA VAL A 28 5.31 -21.17 2.64
C VAL A 28 6.07 -20.21 3.54
N ALA A 29 6.14 -18.94 3.14
CA ALA A 29 6.79 -17.91 3.95
C ALA A 29 6.06 -17.67 5.29
N PRO A 30 6.77 -17.36 6.39
CA PRO A 30 6.19 -17.20 7.74
C PRO A 30 5.13 -16.08 7.82
N GLN A 31 5.22 -15.09 6.94
CA GLN A 31 4.27 -13.99 6.78
C GLN A 31 2.87 -14.40 6.27
N TYR A 32 2.72 -15.59 5.68
CA TYR A 32 1.46 -16.06 5.11
C TYR A 32 0.34 -16.22 6.16
N GLY A 33 0.66 -16.78 7.33
CA GLY A 33 -0.31 -17.01 8.41
C GLY A 33 -0.92 -15.70 8.95
N PRO A 34 -0.10 -14.73 9.41
CA PRO A 34 -0.59 -13.41 9.84
C PRO A 34 -1.40 -12.69 8.76
N TYR A 35 -0.93 -12.73 7.52
CA TYR A 35 -1.62 -12.11 6.39
C TYR A 35 -3.04 -12.66 6.18
N MET A 36 -3.17 -13.99 6.13
CA MET A 36 -4.48 -14.64 5.93
C MET A 36 -5.41 -14.47 7.12
N ALA A 37 -4.88 -14.37 8.34
CA ALA A 37 -5.68 -14.09 9.53
C ALA A 37 -6.33 -12.70 9.46
N TRP A 38 -5.53 -11.66 9.17
CA TRP A 38 -6.05 -10.30 9.02
C TRP A 38 -6.99 -10.15 7.83
N ARG A 39 -6.72 -10.87 6.73
CA ARG A 39 -7.65 -10.97 5.60
C ARG A 39 -8.99 -11.58 6.01
N GLY A 40 -9.00 -12.64 6.82
CA GLY A 40 -10.24 -13.21 7.36
C GLY A 40 -11.05 -12.18 8.15
N VAL A 41 -10.39 -11.42 9.03
CA VAL A 41 -11.03 -10.34 9.80
C VAL A 41 -11.57 -9.25 8.86
N GLN A 42 -10.81 -8.86 7.83
CA GLN A 42 -11.25 -7.88 6.84
C GLN A 42 -12.52 -8.36 6.10
N TYR A 43 -12.55 -9.60 5.63
CA TYR A 43 -13.71 -10.17 4.93
C TYR A 43 -14.93 -10.30 5.85
N PHE A 44 -14.73 -10.60 7.14
CA PHE A 44 -15.82 -10.56 8.13
C PHE A 44 -16.48 -9.18 8.21
N PHE A 45 -15.69 -8.11 8.35
CA PHE A 45 -16.24 -6.75 8.34
C PHE A 45 -16.88 -6.40 7.00
N GLY A 46 -16.26 -6.80 5.87
CA GLY A 46 -16.79 -6.58 4.52
C GLY A 46 -18.16 -7.22 4.32
N GLY A 47 -18.32 -8.48 4.73
CA GLY A 47 -19.60 -9.20 4.71
C GLY A 47 -20.66 -8.51 5.56
N ALA A 48 -20.31 -8.04 6.77
CA ALA A 48 -21.24 -7.31 7.62
C ALA A 48 -21.68 -5.97 7.00
N ILE A 49 -20.73 -5.20 6.44
CA ILE A 49 -21.00 -3.93 5.75
C ILE A 49 -21.91 -4.14 4.55
N SER A 50 -21.70 -5.23 3.79
CA SER A 50 -22.49 -5.54 2.59
C SER A 50 -24.00 -5.60 2.86
N VAL A 51 -24.41 -6.03 4.05
CA VAL A 51 -25.83 -6.10 4.45
C VAL A 51 -26.42 -4.70 4.54
N PHE A 52 -25.72 -3.77 5.21
CA PHE A 52 -26.18 -2.40 5.39
C PHE A 52 -26.21 -1.65 4.06
N THR A 53 -25.22 -1.84 3.20
CA THR A 53 -25.21 -1.18 1.89
C THR A 53 -26.27 -1.74 0.95
N THR A 54 -26.51 -3.06 0.98
CA THR A 54 -27.59 -3.69 0.22
C THR A 54 -28.97 -3.20 0.68
N GLN A 55 -29.22 -3.17 2.00
CA GLN A 55 -30.46 -2.61 2.55
C GLN A 55 -30.65 -1.15 2.17
N SER A 56 -29.56 -0.37 2.14
CA SER A 56 -29.59 1.04 1.77
C SER A 56 -29.98 1.24 0.31
N LEU A 57 -29.35 0.50 -0.60
CA LEU A 57 -29.68 0.52 -2.02
C LEU A 57 -31.12 0.08 -2.27
N LEU A 58 -31.57 -1.03 -1.67
CA LEU A 58 -32.95 -1.52 -1.82
C LEU A 58 -33.97 -0.55 -1.25
N GLY A 59 -33.70 0.03 -0.08
CA GLY A 59 -34.56 1.04 0.54
C GLY A 59 -34.64 2.31 -0.31
N ALA A 60 -33.51 2.80 -0.80
CA ALA A 60 -33.46 3.97 -1.67
C ALA A 60 -34.13 3.72 -3.03
N LEU A 61 -33.99 2.53 -3.63
CA LEU A 61 -34.71 2.13 -4.85
C LEU A 61 -36.23 2.13 -4.65
N GLY A 62 -36.69 1.55 -3.53
CA GLY A 62 -38.12 1.51 -3.19
C GLY A 62 -38.73 2.90 -2.99
N VAL A 63 -37.96 3.84 -2.45
CA VAL A 63 -38.36 5.26 -2.31
C VAL A 63 -38.20 6.05 -3.61
N ALA A 64 -37.19 5.70 -4.43
CA ALA A 64 -36.84 6.47 -5.61
C ALA A 64 -37.82 6.27 -6.76
N GLY A 65 -38.47 5.09 -6.91
CA GLY A 65 -39.69 4.85 -7.71
C GLY A 65 -39.81 5.41 -9.14
N ARG A 66 -38.75 6.01 -9.71
CA ARG A 66 -38.79 6.93 -10.86
C ARG A 66 -38.05 6.42 -12.09
N TYR A 67 -37.30 5.34 -11.97
CA TYR A 67 -36.55 4.73 -13.09
C TYR A 67 -37.23 3.42 -13.49
N SER A 68 -37.46 3.22 -14.79
CA SER A 68 -37.86 1.89 -15.28
C SER A 68 -36.78 0.88 -14.95
N GLY A 69 -37.16 -0.34 -14.54
CA GLY A 69 -36.21 -1.40 -14.18
C GLY A 69 -35.20 -1.69 -15.28
N GLU A 70 -35.60 -1.49 -16.54
CA GLU A 70 -34.75 -1.63 -17.74
C GLU A 70 -33.64 -0.58 -17.82
N ALA A 71 -33.93 0.70 -17.52
CA ALA A 71 -32.93 1.75 -17.54
C ALA A 71 -31.88 1.58 -16.42
N ALA A 72 -32.33 1.18 -15.22
CA ALA A 72 -31.44 0.89 -14.10
C ALA A 72 -30.54 -0.33 -14.38
N ALA A 73 -31.08 -1.38 -14.99
CA ALA A 73 -30.32 -2.57 -15.39
C ALA A 73 -29.28 -2.25 -16.47
N ALA A 74 -29.65 -1.47 -17.50
CA ALA A 74 -28.74 -1.07 -18.56
C ALA A 74 -27.60 -0.19 -18.04
N ILE A 75 -27.90 0.79 -17.17
CA ILE A 75 -26.88 1.64 -16.55
C ILE A 75 -25.93 0.82 -15.68
N ASN A 76 -26.46 -0.10 -14.87
CA ASN A 76 -25.64 -0.97 -14.03
C ASN A 76 -24.73 -1.87 -14.88
N TRP A 77 -25.23 -2.39 -16.01
CA TRP A 77 -24.45 -3.19 -16.94
C TRP A 77 -23.32 -2.38 -17.58
N VAL A 78 -23.61 -1.18 -18.09
CA VAL A 78 -22.60 -0.28 -18.68
C VAL A 78 -21.56 0.15 -17.65
N ILE A 79 -21.95 0.42 -16.41
CA ILE A 79 -21.00 0.80 -15.35
C ILE A 79 -20.13 -0.39 -14.96
N LYS A 80 -20.70 -1.59 -14.82
CA LYS A 80 -19.95 -2.80 -14.50
C LYS A 80 -18.90 -3.10 -15.59
N ASP A 81 -19.32 -3.10 -16.85
CA ASP A 81 -18.44 -3.38 -17.99
C ASP A 81 -17.44 -2.24 -18.24
N GLY A 82 -17.89 -0.99 -18.12
CA GLY A 82 -17.07 0.21 -18.25
C GLY A 82 -16.01 0.29 -17.16
N ALA A 83 -16.36 0.07 -15.90
CA ALA A 83 -15.45 0.06 -14.77
C ALA A 83 -14.39 -1.05 -14.89
N GLY A 84 -14.78 -2.24 -15.31
CA GLY A 84 -13.84 -3.35 -15.54
C GLY A 84 -12.83 -3.04 -16.65
N ARG A 85 -13.27 -2.43 -17.75
CA ARG A 85 -12.39 -2.02 -18.86
C ARG A 85 -11.51 -0.82 -18.48
N LEU A 86 -12.07 0.19 -17.82
CA LEU A 86 -11.34 1.34 -17.29
C LEU A 86 -10.31 0.91 -16.25
N GLY A 87 -10.69 0.05 -15.32
CA GLY A 87 -9.77 -0.55 -14.35
C GLY A 87 -8.61 -1.23 -15.07
N ARG A 88 -8.88 -2.16 -16.00
CA ARG A 88 -7.82 -2.81 -16.77
C ARG A 88 -6.91 -1.81 -17.51
N LEU A 89 -7.45 -0.74 -18.09
CA LEU A 89 -6.65 0.30 -18.75
C LEU A 89 -5.76 1.05 -17.76
N LEU A 90 -6.31 1.47 -16.61
CA LEU A 90 -5.57 2.15 -15.56
C LEU A 90 -4.46 1.27 -14.99
N PHE A 91 -4.77 0.00 -14.70
CA PHE A 91 -3.80 -0.98 -14.20
C PHE A 91 -2.75 -1.37 -15.25
N ALA A 92 -3.09 -1.41 -16.54
CA ALA A 92 -2.11 -1.60 -17.62
C ALA A 92 -1.14 -0.42 -17.71
N ARG A 93 -1.63 0.82 -17.56
CA ARG A 93 -0.79 2.03 -17.56
C ARG A 93 0.10 2.12 -16.33
N TRP A 94 -0.42 1.75 -15.16
CA TRP A 94 0.28 1.83 -13.88
C TRP A 94 0.97 0.53 -13.45
N GLY A 95 1.02 -0.50 -14.30
CA GLY A 95 1.56 -1.82 -13.91
C GLY A 95 2.96 -1.76 -13.28
N ARG A 96 3.86 -0.96 -13.85
CA ARG A 96 5.22 -0.78 -13.30
C ARG A 96 5.22 -0.06 -11.95
N GLU A 97 4.31 0.88 -11.74
CA GLU A 97 4.16 1.59 -10.46
C GLU A 97 3.50 0.70 -9.40
N LEU A 98 2.59 -0.19 -9.82
CA LEU A 98 1.98 -1.19 -8.98
C LEU A 98 3.01 -2.20 -8.45
N ASP A 99 3.91 -2.66 -9.31
CA ASP A 99 5.00 -3.55 -8.89
C ASP A 99 5.94 -2.87 -7.87
N CYS A 100 6.18 -1.56 -8.01
CA CYS A 100 6.99 -0.79 -7.07
C CYS A 100 6.27 -0.53 -5.74
N GLU A 101 4.99 -0.13 -5.78
CA GLU A 101 4.24 0.38 -4.61
C GLU A 101 3.07 -0.55 -4.23
N LEU A 102 3.31 -1.86 -4.28
CA LEU A 102 2.32 -2.92 -4.14
C LEU A 102 1.43 -2.78 -2.89
N LYS A 103 2.04 -2.50 -1.74
CA LYS A 103 1.34 -2.30 -0.45
C LYS A 103 0.39 -1.10 -0.50
N GLN A 104 0.84 0.00 -1.12
CA GLN A 104 0.06 1.23 -1.24
C GLN A 104 -1.15 1.04 -2.14
N PHE A 105 -0.96 0.37 -3.30
CA PHE A 105 -2.07 0.04 -4.21
C PHE A 105 -3.09 -0.90 -3.57
N ARG A 106 -2.65 -1.89 -2.79
CA ARG A 106 -3.55 -2.80 -2.06
C ARG A 106 -4.42 -2.03 -1.05
N LEU A 107 -3.80 -1.16 -0.24
CA LEU A 107 -4.51 -0.35 0.75
C LEU A 107 -5.39 0.73 0.11
N ALA A 108 -4.94 1.37 -0.98
CA ALA A 108 -5.72 2.34 -1.73
C ALA A 108 -6.97 1.71 -2.37
N GLY A 109 -6.86 0.48 -2.86
CA GLY A 109 -8.01 -0.30 -3.33
C GLY A 109 -9.03 -0.55 -2.22
N ASP A 110 -8.57 -0.92 -1.02
CA ASP A 110 -9.45 -1.13 0.14
C ASP A 110 -10.13 0.15 0.62
N LEU A 111 -9.43 1.29 0.61
CA LEU A 111 -10.03 2.60 0.89
C LEU A 111 -11.08 2.97 -0.16
N LEU A 112 -10.83 2.66 -1.43
CA LEU A 112 -11.79 2.90 -2.51
C LEU A 112 -13.03 2.01 -2.40
N MET A 113 -12.88 0.76 -1.93
CA MET A 113 -13.99 -0.14 -1.61
C MET A 113 -14.90 0.47 -0.55
N GLU A 114 -14.31 0.92 0.56
CA GLU A 114 -15.04 1.53 1.68
C GLU A 114 -15.70 2.85 1.29
N ALA A 115 -15.04 3.67 0.45
CA ALA A 115 -15.65 4.86 -0.12
C ALA A 115 -16.88 4.52 -0.97
N GLY A 116 -16.81 3.45 -1.77
CA GLY A 116 -17.96 2.94 -2.52
C GLY A 116 -19.09 2.47 -1.60
N ALA A 117 -18.78 1.72 -0.55
CA ALA A 117 -19.75 1.28 0.45
C ALA A 117 -20.43 2.46 1.17
N ALA A 118 -19.67 3.51 1.50
CA ALA A 118 -20.20 4.73 2.10
C ALA A 118 -21.14 5.49 1.14
N LEU A 119 -20.85 5.49 -0.16
CA LEU A 119 -21.74 6.06 -1.18
C LEU A 119 -23.04 5.24 -1.32
N GLU A 120 -22.98 3.90 -1.24
CA GLU A 120 -24.20 3.06 -1.20
C GLU A 120 -25.06 3.37 0.03
N LEU A 121 -24.44 3.55 1.21
CA LEU A 121 -25.15 3.97 2.42
C LEU A 121 -25.76 5.39 2.28
N ALA A 122 -25.06 6.31 1.62
CA ALA A 122 -25.50 7.69 1.41
C ALA A 122 -26.80 7.78 0.57
N THR A 123 -27.10 6.75 -0.23
CA THR A 123 -28.29 6.74 -1.10
C THR A 123 -29.61 6.91 -0.34
N ILE A 124 -29.70 6.42 0.91
CA ILE A 124 -30.91 6.57 1.73
C ILE A 124 -31.11 8.00 2.23
N TYR A 125 -30.00 8.72 2.45
CA TYR A 125 -30.02 10.08 3.00
C TYR A 125 -30.19 11.13 1.91
N ALA A 126 -29.88 10.78 0.66
CA ALA A 126 -30.09 11.65 -0.51
C ALA A 126 -30.83 10.91 -1.66
N PRO A 127 -32.13 10.53 -1.48
CA PRO A 127 -32.91 9.86 -2.53
C PRO A 127 -32.94 10.58 -3.89
N PRO A 128 -32.98 11.92 -3.98
CA PRO A 128 -32.92 12.62 -5.27
C PRO A 128 -31.60 12.39 -6.04
N ALA A 129 -30.51 12.08 -5.32
CA ALA A 129 -29.20 11.77 -5.88
C ALA A 129 -28.93 10.25 -5.94
N PHE A 130 -29.98 9.42 -5.84
CA PHE A 130 -29.84 7.96 -5.83
C PHE A 130 -28.99 7.45 -7.00
N LEU A 131 -29.36 7.81 -8.23
CA LEU A 131 -28.71 7.31 -9.43
C LEU A 131 -27.21 7.69 -9.47
N PRO A 132 -26.81 8.98 -9.36
CA PRO A 132 -25.39 9.31 -9.38
C PRO A 132 -24.62 8.65 -8.21
N LEU A 133 -25.18 8.59 -7.00
CA LEU A 133 -24.53 7.94 -5.87
C LEU A 133 -24.32 6.43 -6.09
N ALA A 134 -25.37 5.71 -6.53
CA ALA A 134 -25.30 4.28 -6.79
C ALA A 134 -24.34 3.95 -7.95
N CYS A 135 -24.34 4.78 -9.00
CA CYS A 135 -23.44 4.65 -10.13
C CYS A 135 -21.96 4.85 -9.72
N THR A 136 -21.67 5.91 -8.97
CA THR A 136 -20.31 6.19 -8.47
C THR A 136 -19.87 5.12 -7.46
N ALA A 137 -20.76 4.66 -6.59
CA ALA A 137 -20.48 3.58 -5.65
C ALA A 137 -20.07 2.30 -6.37
N ASN A 138 -20.86 1.87 -7.36
CA ASN A 138 -20.57 0.66 -8.15
C ASN A 138 -19.25 0.81 -8.94
N LEU A 139 -18.98 1.97 -9.53
CA LEU A 139 -17.70 2.26 -10.18
C LEU A 139 -16.52 2.11 -9.21
N SER A 140 -16.60 2.74 -8.03
CA SER A 140 -15.55 2.67 -7.00
C SER A 140 -15.29 1.24 -6.53
N LYS A 141 -16.34 0.47 -6.23
CA LYS A 141 -16.22 -0.94 -5.78
C LYS A 141 -15.64 -1.84 -6.87
N ASN A 142 -16.02 -1.64 -8.13
CA ASN A 142 -15.44 -2.39 -9.26
C ASN A 142 -13.95 -2.06 -9.46
N LEU A 143 -13.55 -0.78 -9.39
CA LEU A 143 -12.14 -0.39 -9.46
C LEU A 143 -11.33 -0.96 -8.30
N ALA A 144 -11.89 -0.96 -7.09
CA ALA A 144 -11.29 -1.58 -5.91
C ALA A 144 -11.12 -3.10 -6.09
N ALA A 145 -12.12 -3.78 -6.67
CA ALA A 145 -12.02 -5.22 -6.97
C ALA A 145 -10.91 -5.52 -7.99
N VAL A 146 -10.74 -4.67 -9.02
CA VAL A 146 -9.62 -4.78 -9.95
C VAL A 146 -8.30 -4.62 -9.20
N ALA A 147 -8.16 -3.60 -8.35
CA ALA A 147 -6.96 -3.39 -7.52
C ALA A 147 -6.62 -4.60 -6.63
N ALA A 148 -7.61 -5.16 -5.96
CA ALA A 148 -7.45 -6.35 -5.14
C ALA A 148 -7.01 -7.57 -5.96
N SER A 149 -7.54 -7.73 -7.19
CA SER A 149 -7.14 -8.83 -8.08
C SER A 149 -5.74 -8.67 -8.64
N SER A 150 -5.35 -7.45 -9.03
CA SER A 150 -4.04 -7.16 -9.61
C SER A 150 -2.90 -7.25 -8.60
N THR A 151 -3.17 -6.93 -7.32
CA THR A 151 -2.16 -7.00 -6.25
C THR A 151 -2.02 -8.40 -5.64
N ARG A 152 -3.01 -9.29 -5.84
CA ARG A 152 -3.05 -10.62 -5.21
C ARG A 152 -1.90 -11.52 -5.66
N ALA A 153 -1.72 -11.70 -6.96
CA ALA A 153 -0.72 -12.61 -7.49
C ALA A 153 0.71 -12.19 -7.11
N PRO A 154 1.11 -10.91 -7.23
CA PRO A 154 2.41 -10.45 -6.74
C PRO A 154 2.61 -10.70 -5.24
N ILE A 155 1.60 -10.46 -4.39
CA ILE A 155 1.71 -10.73 -2.96
C ILE A 155 1.85 -12.23 -2.69
N TYR A 156 1.03 -13.09 -3.30
CA TYR A 156 1.08 -14.54 -3.06
C TYR A 156 2.40 -15.15 -3.54
N ARG A 157 3.00 -14.58 -4.59
CA ARG A 157 4.33 -14.97 -5.04
C ARG A 157 5.39 -14.79 -3.97
N THR A 158 5.25 -13.81 -3.07
CA THR A 158 6.17 -13.64 -1.94
C THR A 158 6.03 -14.71 -0.87
N PHE A 159 4.91 -15.45 -0.86
CA PHE A 159 4.68 -16.55 0.07
C PHE A 159 5.17 -17.89 -0.48
N ALA A 160 5.36 -18.01 -1.81
CA ALA A 160 5.74 -19.24 -2.47
C ALA A 160 7.24 -19.51 -2.33
N LEU A 161 7.62 -20.48 -1.48
CA LEU A 161 9.02 -20.91 -1.32
C LEU A 161 9.43 -22.03 -2.28
N GLN A 162 8.46 -22.83 -2.76
CA GLN A 162 8.73 -24.05 -3.56
C GLN A 162 8.04 -24.01 -4.93
N ASN A 163 7.89 -22.82 -5.54
CA ASN A 163 7.10 -22.62 -6.77
C ASN A 163 5.64 -23.13 -6.64
N ASN A 164 5.11 -23.18 -5.42
CA ASN A 164 3.80 -23.70 -5.04
C ASN A 164 2.69 -22.62 -5.09
N LEU A 165 2.78 -21.68 -6.04
CA LEU A 165 1.85 -20.54 -6.11
C LEU A 165 0.39 -20.96 -6.30
N ALA A 166 0.15 -21.98 -7.14
CA ALA A 166 -1.20 -22.50 -7.38
C ALA A 166 -1.80 -23.12 -6.10
N ASP A 167 -0.96 -23.78 -5.29
CA ASP A 167 -1.35 -24.44 -4.06
C ASP A 167 -1.66 -23.43 -2.94
N ILE A 168 -0.85 -22.36 -2.83
CA ILE A 168 -1.08 -21.23 -1.91
C ILE A 168 -2.36 -20.46 -2.27
N THR A 169 -2.66 -20.37 -3.57
CA THR A 169 -3.90 -19.71 -4.04
C THR A 169 -5.10 -20.58 -3.72
N ALA A 170 -5.00 -21.89 -3.90
CA ALA A 170 -6.12 -22.82 -3.74
C ALA A 170 -6.41 -23.24 -2.30
N LYS A 171 -5.40 -23.28 -1.41
CA LYS A 171 -5.51 -23.92 -0.08
C LYS A 171 -5.24 -22.97 1.08
N ALA A 172 -5.76 -23.35 2.25
CA ALA A 172 -5.65 -22.59 3.49
C ALA A 172 -4.40 -22.97 4.30
N SER A 173 -4.19 -22.36 5.45
CA SER A 173 -2.98 -22.46 6.26
C SER A 173 -3.31 -22.94 7.67
N ARG A 174 -2.33 -23.55 8.34
CA ARG A 174 -2.45 -24.05 9.72
C ARG A 174 -1.78 -23.08 10.68
N THR A 175 -2.52 -22.03 11.05
CA THR A 175 -2.40 -21.43 12.39
C THR A 175 -3.50 -22.03 13.29
N PRO A 176 -3.53 -21.74 14.61
CA PRO A 176 -4.63 -22.14 15.51
C PRO A 176 -6.03 -21.73 15.00
N HIS A 177 -6.07 -20.86 13.99
CA HIS A 177 -7.23 -20.51 13.18
C HIS A 177 -6.94 -20.91 11.72
N PRO A 178 -7.85 -21.61 11.03
CA PRO A 178 -7.67 -21.96 9.62
C PRO A 178 -7.48 -20.68 8.81
N THR A 179 -6.54 -20.61 7.87
CA THR A 179 -6.16 -19.33 7.23
C THR A 179 -5.92 -19.44 5.71
N GLY A 180 -6.91 -19.14 4.86
CA GLY A 180 -6.80 -19.20 3.39
C GLY A 180 -7.93 -18.49 2.65
N GLU A 181 -8.02 -18.63 1.32
CA GLU A 181 -9.15 -18.07 0.54
C GLU A 181 -10.51 -18.64 0.98
N SER A 182 -10.56 -19.92 1.34
CA SER A 182 -11.75 -20.55 1.91
C SER A 182 -12.18 -19.91 3.24
N VAL A 183 -11.22 -19.39 4.02
CA VAL A 183 -11.48 -18.72 5.30
C VAL A 183 -11.93 -17.30 5.07
N ALA A 184 -11.39 -16.59 4.08
CA ALA A 184 -11.91 -15.29 3.68
C ALA A 184 -13.38 -15.40 3.26
N ASN A 185 -13.74 -16.41 2.46
CA ASN A 185 -15.13 -16.67 2.08
C ASN A 185 -16.01 -17.08 3.28
N LEU A 186 -15.50 -17.95 4.16
CA LEU A 186 -16.25 -18.33 5.37
C LEU A 186 -16.46 -17.14 6.31
N ALA A 187 -15.43 -16.31 6.48
CA ALA A 187 -15.49 -15.10 7.28
C ALA A 187 -16.47 -14.09 6.69
N ASP A 188 -16.52 -13.95 5.37
CA ASP A 188 -17.52 -13.13 4.67
C ASP A 188 -18.96 -13.61 4.93
N ILE A 189 -19.20 -14.93 4.88
CA ILE A 189 -20.50 -15.51 5.23
C ILE A 189 -20.86 -15.22 6.69
N LEU A 190 -19.92 -15.45 7.62
CA LEU A 190 -20.12 -15.17 9.05
C LEU A 190 -20.36 -13.68 9.29
N GLY A 191 -19.62 -12.83 8.58
CA GLY A 191 -19.77 -11.38 8.58
C GLY A 191 -21.16 -10.96 8.10
N THR A 192 -21.63 -11.55 7.01
CA THR A 192 -22.97 -11.32 6.47
C THR A 192 -24.05 -11.72 7.48
N VAL A 193 -23.92 -12.89 8.12
CA VAL A 193 -24.84 -13.31 9.20
C VAL A 193 -24.83 -12.30 10.36
N ALA A 194 -23.64 -11.88 10.80
CA ALA A 194 -23.52 -10.85 11.84
C ALA A 194 -24.15 -9.51 11.41
N GLY A 195 -23.95 -9.08 10.16
CA GLY A 195 -24.58 -7.90 9.59
C GLY A 195 -26.10 -7.98 9.59
N ILE A 196 -26.68 -9.15 9.27
CA ILE A 196 -28.13 -9.38 9.35
C ILE A 196 -28.63 -9.22 10.79
N LEU A 197 -27.94 -9.83 11.76
CA LEU A 197 -28.30 -9.72 13.18
C LEU A 197 -28.21 -8.27 13.67
N LEU A 198 -27.12 -7.56 13.32
CA LEU A 198 -26.93 -6.15 13.66
C LEU A 198 -28.01 -5.25 13.04
N SER A 199 -28.41 -5.53 11.80
CA SER A 199 -29.47 -4.77 11.13
C SER A 199 -30.83 -4.93 11.81
N ARG A 200 -31.08 -6.08 12.46
CA ARG A 200 -32.31 -6.36 13.22
C ARG A 200 -32.31 -5.76 14.62
N ALA A 201 -31.14 -5.47 15.18
CA ALA A 201 -30.97 -4.96 16.55
C ALA A 201 -31.36 -3.47 16.72
N ALA A 202 -31.98 -2.84 15.71
CA ALA A 202 -32.41 -1.43 15.71
C ALA A 202 -31.28 -0.41 16.04
N LEU A 203 -30.01 -0.78 15.80
CA LEU A 203 -28.88 0.10 16.00
C LEU A 203 -28.87 1.25 14.98
N PRO A 204 -28.30 2.42 15.33
CA PRO A 204 -28.20 3.53 14.39
C PRO A 204 -27.27 3.16 13.23
N ARG A 205 -27.76 3.28 11.99
CA ARG A 205 -27.09 2.77 10.78
C ARG A 205 -25.72 3.40 10.53
N LEU A 206 -25.61 4.73 10.62
CA LEU A 206 -24.37 5.44 10.33
C LEU A 206 -23.25 5.13 11.34
N PRO A 207 -23.46 5.22 12.67
CA PRO A 207 -22.47 4.78 13.65
C PRO A 207 -22.06 3.31 13.47
N THR A 208 -23.03 2.42 13.24
CA THR A 208 -22.75 0.99 13.03
C THR A 208 -21.87 0.78 11.81
N PHE A 209 -22.20 1.42 10.69
CA PHE A 209 -21.38 1.40 9.49
C PHE A 209 -19.97 1.94 9.75
N CYS A 210 -19.83 3.10 10.42
CA CYS A 210 -18.53 3.68 10.73
C CYS A 210 -17.67 2.75 11.60
N THR A 211 -18.26 2.06 12.58
CA THR A 211 -17.54 1.08 13.41
C THR A 211 -17.08 -0.13 12.59
N LEU A 212 -17.96 -0.69 11.75
CA LEU A 212 -17.61 -1.82 10.88
C LEU A 212 -16.54 -1.41 9.85
N SER A 213 -16.68 -0.23 9.25
CA SER A 213 -15.74 0.35 8.29
C SER A 213 -14.36 0.60 8.90
N ALA A 214 -14.32 1.13 10.14
CA ALA A 214 -13.06 1.25 10.88
C ALA A 214 -12.43 -0.12 11.13
N GLY A 215 -13.22 -1.13 11.50
CA GLY A 215 -12.76 -2.51 11.64
C GLY A 215 -12.16 -3.07 10.34
N TYR A 216 -12.85 -2.87 9.21
CA TYR A 216 -12.38 -3.26 7.88
C TYR A 216 -11.04 -2.61 7.53
N LEU A 217 -10.92 -1.29 7.70
CA LEU A 217 -9.71 -0.55 7.36
C LEU A 217 -8.53 -0.89 8.27
N ILE A 218 -8.77 -1.12 9.56
CA ILE A 218 -7.73 -1.57 10.49
C ILE A 218 -7.26 -2.97 10.10
N ALA A 219 -8.18 -3.89 9.78
CA ALA A 219 -7.84 -5.24 9.35
C ALA A 219 -7.07 -5.22 8.02
N SER A 220 -7.49 -4.42 7.04
CA SER A 220 -6.77 -4.19 5.78
C SER A 220 -5.37 -3.63 6.01
N ARG A 221 -5.22 -2.63 6.89
CA ARG A 221 -3.92 -2.07 7.23
C ARG A 221 -2.98 -3.12 7.81
N ARG A 222 -3.49 -3.98 8.70
CA ARG A 222 -2.74 -5.07 9.34
C ARG A 222 -2.44 -6.23 8.37
N GLU A 223 -3.35 -6.52 7.43
CA GLU A 223 -3.12 -7.45 6.32
C GLU A 223 -1.88 -7.01 5.54
N VAL A 224 -1.85 -5.74 5.11
CA VAL A 224 -0.74 -5.20 4.30
C VAL A 224 0.56 -5.08 5.10
N ASP A 225 0.50 -4.76 6.40
CA ASP A 225 1.68 -4.75 7.29
C ASP A 225 2.33 -6.13 7.42
N SER A 226 1.55 -7.20 7.32
CA SER A 226 2.05 -8.56 7.46
C SER A 226 2.92 -9.00 6.26
N VAL A 227 2.83 -8.31 5.12
CA VAL A 227 3.63 -8.64 3.94
C VAL A 227 5.04 -8.07 4.08
N GLU A 228 6.08 -8.88 3.92
CA GLU A 228 7.45 -8.37 3.78
C GLU A 228 7.93 -8.54 2.34
N LEU A 229 8.35 -7.43 1.73
CA LEU A 229 8.87 -7.38 0.37
C LEU A 229 10.40 -7.20 0.42
N PRO A 230 11.19 -8.08 -0.22
CA PRO A 230 12.66 -8.03 -0.19
C PRO A 230 13.25 -6.99 -1.17
N TYR A 231 12.43 -6.10 -1.74
CA TYR A 231 12.84 -5.14 -2.76
C TYR A 231 12.74 -3.70 -2.23
N MET A 232 13.66 -2.83 -2.62
CA MET A 232 13.57 -1.40 -2.27
C MET A 232 12.62 -0.68 -3.24
N ASN A 233 11.49 -0.19 -2.73
CA ASN A 233 10.68 0.80 -3.42
C ASN A 233 11.10 2.22 -3.03
N ARG A 234 10.43 3.25 -3.53
CA ARG A 234 10.80 4.65 -3.25
C ARG A 234 10.75 4.96 -1.75
N ALA A 235 9.72 4.43 -1.09
CA ALA A 235 9.45 4.63 0.32
C ALA A 235 10.51 3.97 1.24
N ARG A 236 10.78 2.67 1.02
CA ARG A 236 11.78 1.89 1.74
C ARG A 236 13.19 2.42 1.47
N LEU A 237 13.49 2.80 0.24
CA LEU A 237 14.78 3.39 -0.12
C LEU A 237 15.02 4.72 0.60
N ALA A 238 14.02 5.60 0.64
CA ALA A 238 14.12 6.88 1.34
C ALA A 238 14.39 6.67 2.84
N TYR A 239 13.69 5.73 3.46
CA TYR A 239 13.90 5.37 4.86
C TYR A 239 15.30 4.79 5.10
N SER A 240 15.72 3.82 4.28
CA SER A 240 17.04 3.19 4.39
C SER A 240 18.19 4.18 4.18
N CYS A 241 18.09 5.08 3.19
CA CYS A 241 19.10 6.11 2.97
C CYS A 241 19.22 7.02 4.19
N ARG A 242 18.09 7.45 4.76
CA ARG A 242 18.08 8.29 5.95
C ARG A 242 18.73 7.59 7.15
N ARG A 243 18.34 6.36 7.44
CA ARG A 243 18.91 5.58 8.56
C ARG A 243 20.41 5.38 8.38
N TYR A 244 20.85 5.08 7.16
CA TYR A 244 22.27 4.94 6.86
C TYR A 244 23.04 6.25 7.04
N LEU A 245 22.49 7.39 6.61
CA LEU A 245 23.12 8.70 6.83
C LEU A 245 23.17 9.09 8.31
N GLU A 246 22.20 8.65 9.11
CA GLU A 246 22.12 8.97 10.55
C GLU A 246 23.02 8.06 11.42
N CYS A 247 23.10 6.76 11.13
CA CYS A 247 23.78 5.79 12.00
C CYS A 247 24.77 4.85 11.29
N GLY A 248 25.02 5.03 9.99
CA GLY A 248 25.92 4.19 9.20
C GLY A 248 25.42 2.77 8.95
N ALA A 249 24.19 2.44 9.34
CA ALA A 249 23.62 1.10 9.23
C ALA A 249 22.41 1.08 8.29
N VAL A 250 22.35 0.06 7.43
CA VAL A 250 21.18 -0.21 6.58
C VAL A 250 20.16 -1.00 7.41
N PRO A 251 18.89 -0.58 7.46
CA PRO A 251 17.87 -1.30 8.22
C PRO A 251 17.60 -2.69 7.62
N GLY A 252 17.15 -3.61 8.46
CA GLY A 252 16.72 -4.93 8.01
C GLY A 252 15.47 -4.87 7.12
N VAL A 253 15.20 -5.93 6.35
CA VAL A 253 14.03 -6.00 5.44
C VAL A 253 12.72 -5.80 6.19
N ALA A 254 12.55 -6.45 7.35
CA ALA A 254 11.36 -6.31 8.20
C ALA A 254 11.21 -4.87 8.74
N GLU A 255 12.29 -4.27 9.25
CA GLU A 255 12.28 -2.88 9.76
C GLU A 255 11.87 -1.89 8.64
N ALA A 256 12.46 -2.02 7.45
CA ALA A 256 12.14 -1.16 6.32
C ALA A 256 10.68 -1.33 5.86
N ASN A 257 10.16 -2.55 5.85
CA ASN A 257 8.76 -2.84 5.47
C ASN A 257 7.74 -2.30 6.49
N GLN A 258 8.06 -2.31 7.79
CA GLN A 258 7.19 -1.79 8.86
C GLN A 258 7.21 -0.25 8.93
N ARG A 259 8.33 0.38 8.57
CA ARG A 259 8.52 1.83 8.61
C ARG A 259 8.13 2.53 7.30
N GLU A 260 7.66 1.77 6.32
CA GLU A 260 7.21 2.28 5.04
C GLU A 260 5.92 3.12 5.18
N PRO A 261 5.90 4.37 4.72
CA PRO A 261 4.65 5.13 4.59
C PRO A 261 3.75 4.52 3.51
N LEU A 262 2.59 3.98 3.92
CA LEU A 262 1.67 3.30 2.98
C LEU A 262 0.57 4.18 2.39
N LEU A 263 0.24 5.29 3.03
CA LEU A 263 -0.71 6.25 2.47
C LEU A 263 0.06 7.20 1.51
N PRO A 264 -0.55 7.63 0.40
CA PRO A 264 0.07 8.53 -0.58
C PRO A 264 0.49 9.90 -0.01
N TRP A 265 0.11 10.20 1.23
CA TRP A 265 0.47 11.43 1.96
C TRP A 265 1.51 11.18 3.07
N GLY A 266 2.00 9.95 3.20
CA GLY A 266 2.96 9.56 4.22
C GLY A 266 4.32 10.22 3.95
N ARG A 267 4.84 10.92 4.95
CA ARG A 267 6.17 11.55 4.86
C ARG A 267 7.25 10.48 5.00
N TYR A 268 8.09 10.35 3.97
CA TYR A 268 9.56 10.43 4.02
C TYR A 268 10.05 10.57 2.56
N ASN A 269 10.27 11.81 2.10
CA ASN A 269 10.89 12.16 0.82
C ASN A 269 10.30 11.64 -0.50
N GLN A 270 9.20 10.88 -0.52
CA GLN A 270 8.57 10.37 -1.75
C GLN A 270 8.27 11.45 -2.81
N GLY A 271 8.04 12.71 -2.39
CA GLY A 271 7.79 13.84 -3.29
C GLY A 271 8.99 14.74 -3.59
N ARG A 272 10.15 14.53 -2.94
CA ARG A 272 11.36 15.39 -3.09
C ARG A 272 12.42 14.81 -4.00
N LEU A 273 12.34 13.53 -4.36
CA LEU A 273 13.23 12.90 -5.33
C LEU A 273 12.41 12.45 -6.54
N VAL A 274 12.77 12.93 -7.73
CA VAL A 274 12.13 12.55 -8.99
C VAL A 274 13.11 11.73 -9.81
N LEU A 275 12.84 10.42 -9.92
CA LEU A 275 13.67 9.48 -10.69
C LEU A 275 13.24 9.42 -12.15
N GLY A 276 14.19 9.52 -13.08
CA GLY A 276 13.93 9.45 -14.52
C GLY A 276 13.20 10.69 -15.05
N ALA A 277 13.56 11.87 -14.55
CA ALA A 277 12.96 13.12 -14.99
C ALA A 277 13.38 13.47 -16.43
N THR A 278 12.60 14.31 -17.11
CA THR A 278 13.05 14.97 -18.34
C THR A 278 14.10 16.03 -17.99
N VAL A 279 14.97 16.34 -18.95
CA VAL A 279 15.99 17.39 -18.80
C VAL A 279 15.36 18.74 -18.44
N GLU A 280 14.22 19.06 -19.07
CA GLU A 280 13.45 20.28 -18.80
C GLU A 280 12.88 20.34 -17.38
N ALA A 281 12.41 19.21 -16.85
CA ALA A 281 11.94 19.17 -15.47
C ALA A 281 13.10 19.31 -14.47
N ALA A 282 14.25 18.70 -14.77
CA ALA A 282 15.40 18.63 -13.89
C ALA A 282 16.26 19.89 -13.84
N CYS A 283 16.29 20.69 -14.91
CA CYS A 283 17.17 21.85 -15.04
C CYS A 283 16.36 23.11 -15.39
N SER A 284 16.58 24.20 -14.65
CA SER A 284 15.98 25.51 -14.96
C SER A 284 16.58 26.17 -16.21
N GLY A 285 17.79 25.74 -16.61
CA GLY A 285 18.44 26.20 -17.83
C GLY A 285 19.70 25.40 -18.23
N PRO A 286 20.33 25.75 -19.36
CA PRO A 286 21.49 25.03 -19.91
C PRO A 286 22.76 25.08 -19.05
N SER A 287 22.86 26.05 -18.14
CA SER A 287 23.97 26.17 -17.18
C SER A 287 23.93 25.04 -16.14
N GLU A 288 22.78 24.79 -15.52
CA GLU A 288 22.59 23.72 -14.53
C GLU A 288 22.87 22.35 -15.14
N LEU A 289 22.41 22.12 -16.37
CA LEU A 289 22.69 20.87 -17.09
C LEU A 289 24.19 20.67 -17.31
N ARG A 290 24.91 21.72 -17.73
CA ARG A 290 26.38 21.65 -17.92
C ARG A 290 27.10 21.40 -16.59
N SER A 291 26.68 22.05 -15.51
CA SER A 291 27.22 21.80 -14.16
C SER A 291 27.00 20.36 -13.71
N ALA A 292 25.79 19.83 -13.89
CA ALA A 292 25.45 18.45 -13.56
C ALA A 292 26.25 17.43 -14.40
N ALA A 293 26.39 17.68 -15.71
CA ALA A 293 27.19 16.85 -16.60
C ALA A 293 28.70 16.87 -16.26
N GLY A 294 29.20 18.00 -15.74
CA GLY A 294 30.56 18.12 -15.25
C GLY A 294 30.83 17.31 -13.98
N LEU A 295 29.86 17.30 -13.04
CA LEU A 295 29.93 16.54 -11.78
C LEU A 295 29.76 15.04 -12.00
N PHE A 296 28.82 14.65 -12.86
CA PHE A 296 28.49 13.26 -13.17
C PHE A 296 28.93 12.91 -14.59
N ARG A 297 30.25 12.74 -14.78
CA ARG A 297 30.85 12.43 -16.09
C ARG A 297 30.36 11.09 -16.66
N GLU A 298 30.15 11.07 -17.97
CA GLU A 298 29.62 9.92 -18.71
C GLU A 298 30.41 8.62 -18.54
N GLY A 299 31.74 8.72 -18.46
CA GLY A 299 32.62 7.56 -18.28
C GLY A 299 32.57 6.94 -16.88
N SER A 300 32.01 7.64 -15.88
CA SER A 300 31.96 7.17 -14.48
C SER A 300 30.53 6.96 -13.98
N TYR A 301 29.54 7.67 -14.54
CA TYR A 301 28.16 7.62 -14.09
C TYR A 301 27.19 7.56 -15.28
N ARG A 302 26.25 6.60 -15.23
CA ARG A 302 25.14 6.51 -16.19
C ARG A 302 23.91 7.34 -15.77
N TYR A 303 24.10 8.30 -14.89
CA TYR A 303 23.04 9.18 -14.39
C TYR A 303 23.60 10.55 -14.01
N MET A 304 22.72 11.52 -13.80
CA MET A 304 23.04 12.82 -13.25
C MET A 304 22.01 13.19 -12.17
N VAL A 305 22.45 13.86 -11.11
CA VAL A 305 21.56 14.35 -10.05
C VAL A 305 21.60 15.88 -10.05
N THR A 306 20.43 16.51 -10.12
CA THR A 306 20.28 17.96 -9.98
C THR A 306 19.39 18.26 -8.77
N TYR A 307 19.57 19.42 -8.15
CA TYR A 307 18.65 19.92 -7.14
C TYR A 307 18.08 21.25 -7.60
N ARG A 308 16.76 21.37 -7.52
CA ARG A 308 16.02 22.56 -7.92
C ARG A 308 15.51 23.30 -6.68
N PRO A 309 16.04 24.49 -6.37
CA PRO A 309 15.64 25.25 -5.18
C PRO A 309 14.19 25.74 -5.21
N ASP A 310 13.66 26.02 -6.39
CA ASP A 310 12.29 26.49 -6.61
C ASP A 310 11.25 25.44 -6.22
N THR A 311 11.48 24.18 -6.59
CA THR A 311 10.60 23.05 -6.24
C THR A 311 11.00 22.36 -4.94
N LYS A 312 12.21 22.63 -4.45
CA LYS A 312 12.86 21.93 -3.32
C LYS A 312 12.95 20.42 -3.54
N LYS A 313 13.23 20.02 -4.78
CA LYS A 313 13.34 18.61 -5.20
C LYS A 313 14.68 18.33 -5.85
N ALA A 314 15.20 17.13 -5.59
CA ALA A 314 16.24 16.52 -6.38
C ALA A 314 15.63 15.78 -7.57
N TYR A 315 16.25 15.90 -8.73
CA TYR A 315 15.88 15.24 -9.96
C TYR A 315 17.03 14.35 -10.41
N VAL A 316 16.71 13.16 -10.88
CA VAL A 316 17.67 12.20 -11.42
C VAL A 316 17.39 12.02 -12.89
N LEU A 317 18.39 12.31 -13.70
CA LEU A 317 18.43 12.05 -15.14
C LEU A 317 19.17 10.75 -15.37
N LEU A 318 18.59 9.82 -16.12
CA LEU A 318 19.21 8.54 -16.46
C LEU A 318 19.72 8.60 -17.90
N ARG A 319 20.94 8.12 -18.13
CA ARG A 319 21.51 7.96 -19.48
C ARG A 319 21.07 6.63 -20.07
N GLU A 320 21.24 6.48 -21.38
CA GLU A 320 20.95 5.24 -22.07
C GLU A 320 21.81 4.09 -21.51
N GLY A 321 21.18 2.92 -21.32
CA GLY A 321 21.84 1.75 -20.71
C GLY A 321 22.03 1.82 -19.19
N ALA A 322 21.42 2.77 -18.47
CA ALA A 322 21.44 2.79 -17.01
C ALA A 322 20.87 1.50 -16.41
N THR A 323 21.57 0.92 -15.45
CA THR A 323 21.19 -0.32 -14.76
C THR A 323 20.34 -0.05 -13.51
N ALA A 324 19.80 -1.10 -12.89
CA ALA A 324 19.11 -0.99 -11.60
C ALA A 324 20.06 -0.47 -10.49
N MET A 325 21.34 -0.84 -10.54
CA MET A 325 22.35 -0.35 -9.60
C MET A 325 22.65 1.14 -9.80
N ASP A 326 22.70 1.60 -11.05
CA ASP A 326 22.82 3.03 -11.36
C ASP A 326 21.64 3.82 -10.79
N CYS A 327 20.42 3.30 -10.94
CA CYS A 327 19.22 3.89 -10.35
C CYS A 327 19.32 3.98 -8.81
N LEU A 328 19.77 2.92 -8.15
CA LEU A 328 19.94 2.88 -6.70
C LEU A 328 20.99 3.90 -6.24
N HIS A 329 22.14 3.93 -6.91
CA HIS A 329 23.24 4.82 -6.59
C HIS A 329 22.83 6.29 -6.77
N ALA A 330 22.16 6.61 -7.88
CA ALA A 330 21.61 7.93 -8.14
C ALA A 330 20.57 8.36 -7.10
N SER A 331 19.71 7.43 -6.68
CA SER A 331 18.68 7.68 -5.67
C SER A 331 19.29 7.97 -4.31
N PHE A 332 20.34 7.23 -3.91
CA PHE A 332 21.08 7.50 -2.69
C PHE A 332 21.70 8.90 -2.72
N PHE A 333 22.37 9.28 -3.80
CA PHE A 333 22.91 10.64 -3.96
C PHE A 333 21.83 11.71 -3.91
N GLY A 334 20.69 11.48 -4.55
CA GLY A 334 19.55 12.41 -4.49
C GLY A 334 18.99 12.56 -3.08
N HIS A 335 18.85 11.46 -2.34
CA HIS A 335 18.42 11.50 -0.93
C HIS A 335 19.45 12.16 -0.03
N ALA A 336 20.74 11.91 -0.24
CA ALA A 336 21.82 12.58 0.46
C ALA A 336 21.84 14.07 0.14
N ALA A 337 21.69 14.47 -1.12
CA ALA A 337 21.61 15.87 -1.52
C ALA A 337 20.46 16.58 -0.81
N VAL A 338 19.26 15.98 -0.78
CA VAL A 338 18.08 16.53 -0.07
C VAL A 338 18.26 16.55 1.45
N ALA A 339 18.87 15.51 2.04
CA ALA A 339 19.10 15.41 3.48
C ALA A 339 20.20 16.35 3.98
N CYS A 340 21.25 16.51 3.18
CA CYS A 340 22.40 17.37 3.44
C CYS A 340 22.12 18.84 3.14
N MET A 341 20.88 19.26 2.87
CA MET A 341 20.50 20.67 2.70
C MET A 341 20.35 21.46 4.02
N TYR A 342 20.85 20.91 5.13
CA TYR A 342 21.19 21.67 6.34
C TYR A 342 21.94 23.02 6.08
N PRO A 343 22.69 23.23 4.99
CA PRO A 343 23.28 24.51 4.59
C PRO A 343 22.35 25.51 3.89
N ASP A 344 21.19 25.09 3.38
CA ASP A 344 20.15 26.01 2.88
C ASP A 344 19.65 26.93 4.03
N PHE A 345 19.82 26.44 5.27
CA PHE A 345 19.64 27.12 6.55
C PHE A 345 20.78 28.09 6.93
N VAL A 346 22.04 27.76 6.63
CA VAL A 346 23.18 28.70 6.78
C VAL A 346 22.98 29.92 5.86
N ALA A 347 22.58 29.65 4.62
CA ALA A 347 22.44 30.67 3.59
C ALA A 347 21.22 31.59 3.78
N GLN A 348 20.15 31.16 4.45
CA GLN A 348 19.07 32.10 4.83
C GLN A 348 19.41 32.89 6.10
N ALA A 349 20.14 32.29 7.03
CA ALA A 349 20.57 32.95 8.27
C ALA A 349 21.52 34.13 7.97
N GLU A 350 22.53 33.97 7.13
CA GLU A 350 23.40 35.11 6.75
C GLU A 350 22.64 36.19 5.97
N ARG A 351 21.68 35.79 5.10
CA ARG A 351 20.81 36.71 4.34
C ARG A 351 19.86 37.56 5.22
N GLN A 352 19.58 37.13 6.44
CA GLN A 352 18.75 37.84 7.43
C GLN A 352 19.60 38.60 8.48
N GLY A 353 20.93 38.55 8.36
CA GLY A 353 21.88 39.30 9.19
C GLY A 353 22.62 38.51 10.28
N TRP A 354 22.50 37.17 10.33
CA TRP A 354 23.23 36.35 11.31
C TRP A 354 24.73 36.25 10.94
N LYS A 355 25.64 36.43 11.92
CA LYS A 355 27.10 36.31 11.72
C LYS A 355 27.61 34.93 12.12
N LEU A 356 27.52 33.97 11.18
CA LEU A 356 27.91 32.58 11.41
C LEU A 356 29.44 32.35 11.48
N GLN A 357 30.27 33.39 11.29
CA GLN A 357 31.74 33.33 11.43
C GLN A 357 32.27 33.91 12.76
N GLN A 358 31.45 34.59 13.56
CA GLN A 358 31.80 34.95 14.95
C GLN A 358 31.24 33.93 15.93
N THR A 359 31.34 32.65 15.57
CA THR A 359 31.04 31.60 16.54
C THR A 359 32.15 31.63 17.59
N MET A 360 31.80 31.65 18.87
CA MET A 360 32.78 31.43 19.94
C MET A 360 33.22 29.95 20.04
N LEU A 361 33.11 29.19 18.95
CA LEU A 361 33.50 27.78 18.86
C LEU A 361 34.92 27.71 18.29
N ASN A 362 35.91 27.83 19.17
CA ASN A 362 37.33 27.69 18.88
C ASN A 362 37.66 26.21 18.56
N PRO A 363 38.25 25.86 17.39
CA PRO A 363 38.61 24.48 17.05
C PRO A 363 39.67 23.85 17.97
N ARG A 364 40.37 24.66 18.78
CA ARG A 364 41.41 24.20 19.72
C ARG A 364 40.89 23.98 21.14
N GLU A 365 39.65 24.37 21.46
CA GLU A 365 39.04 24.20 22.80
C GLU A 365 38.10 22.99 22.90
N SER A 366 37.69 22.42 21.78
CA SER A 366 36.87 21.21 21.78
C SER A 366 37.78 19.98 21.78
N ARG A 367 37.80 19.27 22.92
CA ARG A 367 38.34 17.90 23.00
C ARG A 367 37.67 17.08 21.90
N VAL A 368 38.42 16.80 20.84
CA VAL A 368 38.04 15.85 19.80
C VAL A 368 37.64 14.55 20.49
N LEU A 369 36.41 14.09 20.23
CA LEU A 369 35.86 12.86 20.78
C LEU A 369 36.78 11.69 20.45
N ARG A 370 37.57 11.24 21.44
CA ARG A 370 38.14 9.88 21.43
C ARG A 370 37.02 8.94 21.86
N VAL A 371 36.40 8.31 20.88
CA VAL A 371 35.39 7.27 21.09
C VAL A 371 36.07 6.10 21.81
N THR A 372 35.65 5.82 23.04
CA THR A 372 36.05 4.61 23.76
C THR A 372 34.83 3.68 23.78
N PRO A 373 34.95 2.41 23.38
CA PRO A 373 33.78 1.52 23.25
C PRO A 373 33.16 1.24 24.63
N LEU A 374 31.83 1.25 24.68
CA LEU A 374 31.01 1.00 25.87
C LEU A 374 31.36 -0.38 26.47
N GLN A 375 31.72 -0.42 27.76
CA GLN A 375 31.90 -1.67 28.49
C GLN A 375 30.55 -2.19 28.99
N ALA A 376 30.20 -3.37 28.46
CA ALA A 376 29.27 -4.43 28.87
C ALA A 376 27.88 -4.02 29.40
#